data_AF-A0A0K8R084-F1
#
_entry.id   AF-A0A0K8R084-F1
#
_cell.length_a   1.000
_cell.length_b   1.000
_cell.length_c   1.000
_cell.angle_alpha   90.00
_cell.angle_beta   90.00
_cell.angle_gamma   90.00
#
_symmetry.space_group_name_H-M   'P 1'
#
loop_
_entity.id
_entity.type
_entity.pdbx_description
1 polymer ?
#
loop_
_entity_poly.entity_id
_entity_poly.type
_entity_poly.pdbx_seq_one_letter_code
_entity_poly.pdbx_strand_id
1 'polypeptide(L)'
;MVAGNTWRRLQFNTFILISIRMEELKQNLKRKASGFAVMVSSLFGIMLVITGILNMILVHMVPGVAYLLISLIYFPFTNAFLNRHTGHSIPDILKILLAIILFFFTLGVSDLGDMLV
;
A
#
# COMPACT_ATOMS: atom_id res chain seq x y z
N MET A 1 -11.52 -57.69 14.68
CA MET A 1 -10.45 -56.98 13.91
C MET A 1 -10.98 -55.79 13.07
N VAL A 2 -12.00 -55.03 13.53
CA VAL A 2 -12.60 -53.93 12.72
C VAL A 2 -12.19 -52.53 13.21
N ALA A 3 -11.73 -52.38 14.46
CA ALA A 3 -11.44 -51.08 15.06
C ALA A 3 -10.23 -50.33 14.45
N GLY A 4 -9.25 -51.02 13.86
CA GLY A 4 -8.01 -50.40 13.38
C GLY A 4 -8.16 -49.47 12.16
N ASN A 5 -9.21 -49.68 11.35
CA ASN A 5 -9.43 -48.89 10.13
C ASN A 5 -10.24 -47.61 10.38
N THR A 6 -11.07 -47.57 11.43
CA THR A 6 -11.86 -46.40 11.82
C THR A 6 -11.00 -45.29 12.40
N TRP A 7 -10.01 -45.63 13.24
CA TRP A 7 -9.07 -44.65 13.80
C TRP A 7 -8.20 -43.97 12.75
N ARG A 8 -7.73 -44.72 11.75
CA ARG A 8 -6.98 -44.14 10.61
C ARG A 8 -7.84 -43.19 9.77
N ARG A 9 -9.12 -43.52 9.56
CA ARG A 9 -10.07 -42.62 8.87
C ARG A 9 -10.35 -41.34 9.65
N LEU A 10 -10.48 -41.41 10.97
CA LEU A 10 -10.64 -40.24 11.82
C LEU A 10 -9.41 -39.32 11.73
N GLN A 11 -8.20 -39.86 11.86
CA GLN A 11 -6.98 -39.05 11.75
C GLN A 11 -6.84 -38.37 10.38
N PHE A 12 -7.19 -39.07 9.30
CA PHE A 12 -7.14 -38.51 7.96
C PHE A 12 -8.17 -37.37 7.75
N ASN A 13 -9.41 -37.56 8.24
CA ASN A 13 -10.45 -36.53 8.15
C ASN A 13 -10.11 -35.29 8.98
N THR A 14 -9.55 -35.46 10.18
CA THR A 14 -9.12 -34.33 11.01
C THR A 14 -7.96 -33.58 10.35
N PHE A 15 -7.03 -34.28 9.71
CA PHE A 15 -5.92 -33.65 8.98
C PHE A 15 -6.42 -32.80 7.80
N ILE A 16 -7.38 -33.30 7.02
CA ILE A 16 -8.00 -32.53 5.92
C ILE A 16 -8.74 -31.30 6.45
N LEU A 17 -9.53 -31.45 7.52
CA LEU A 17 -10.23 -30.32 8.14
C LEU A 17 -9.26 -29.23 8.64
N ILE A 18 -8.15 -29.63 9.26
CA ILE A 18 -7.11 -28.69 9.70
C ILE A 18 -6.47 -28.01 8.49
N SER A 19 -6.15 -28.74 7.43
CA SER A 19 -5.55 -28.17 6.21
C SER A 19 -6.45 -27.12 5.56
N ILE A 20 -7.76 -27.41 5.42
CA ILE A 20 -8.74 -26.47 4.87
C ILE A 20 -8.85 -25.22 5.77
N ARG A 21 -8.97 -25.41 7.08
CA ARG A 21 -9.05 -24.32 8.06
C ARG A 21 -7.82 -23.41 8.01
N MET A 22 -6.63 -23.99 7.82
CA MET A 22 -5.38 -23.23 7.71
C MET A 22 -5.31 -22.38 6.45
N GLU A 23 -5.80 -22.88 5.31
CA GLU A 23 -5.87 -22.09 4.08
C GLU A 23 -6.90 -20.94 4.18
N GLU A 24 -8.05 -21.17 4.82
CA GLU A 24 -9.01 -20.10 5.11
C GLU A 24 -8.42 -19.03 6.02
N LEU A 25 -7.68 -19.42 7.06
CA LEU A 25 -7.00 -18.48 7.96
C LEU A 25 -5.97 -17.63 7.20
N LYS A 26 -5.15 -18.25 6.36
CA LYS A 26 -4.19 -17.51 5.51
C LYS A 26 -4.90 -16.52 4.59
N GLN A 27 -5.99 -16.93 3.94
CA GLN A 27 -6.76 -16.03 3.07
C GLN A 27 -7.40 -14.87 3.83
N ASN A 28 -7.95 -15.13 5.01
CA ASN A 28 -8.54 -14.10 5.87
C ASN A 28 -7.47 -13.12 6.36
N LEU A 29 -6.30 -13.62 6.78
CA LEU A 29 -5.17 -12.77 7.17
C LEU A 29 -4.68 -11.91 6.00
N LYS A 30 -4.55 -12.48 4.80
CA LYS A 30 -4.15 -11.75 3.59
C LYS A 30 -5.17 -10.65 3.24
N ARG A 31 -6.47 -10.95 3.29
CA ARG A 31 -7.53 -9.95 3.08
C ARG A 31 -7.44 -8.82 4.11
N LYS A 32 -7.33 -9.15 5.39
CA LYS A 32 -7.26 -8.17 6.49
C LYS A 32 -6.02 -7.28 6.38
N ALA A 33 -4.86 -7.86 6.07
CA ALA A 33 -3.61 -7.14 5.82
C ALA A 33 -3.72 -6.20 4.61
N SER A 34 -4.38 -6.64 3.52
CA SER A 34 -4.61 -5.78 2.34
C SER A 34 -5.51 -4.59 2.66
N GLY A 35 -6.56 -4.78 3.47
CA GLY A 35 -7.45 -3.71 3.87
C GLY A 35 -6.73 -2.63 4.69
N PHE A 36 -5.87 -3.04 5.62
CA PHE A 36 -5.05 -2.12 6.40
C PHE A 36 -4.07 -1.33 5.51
N ALA A 37 -3.37 -2.01 4.60
CA ALA A 37 -2.45 -1.34 3.67
C ALA A 37 -3.17 -0.33 2.76
N VAL A 38 -4.37 -0.65 2.29
CA VAL A 38 -5.20 0.27 1.49
C VAL A 38 -5.63 1.50 2.31
N MET A 39 -5.99 1.31 3.58
CA MET A 39 -6.37 2.42 4.46
C MET A 39 -5.18 3.36 4.72
N VAL A 40 -4.01 2.82 5.07
CA VAL A 40 -2.79 3.61 5.34
C VAL A 40 -2.33 4.36 4.09
N SER A 41 -2.31 3.69 2.93
CA SER A 41 -1.92 4.33 1.66
C SER A 41 -2.90 5.43 1.25
N SER A 42 -4.21 5.21 1.44
CA SER A 42 -5.22 6.24 1.15
C SER A 42 -5.07 7.46 2.06
N LEU A 43 -4.84 7.26 3.36
CA LEU A 43 -4.58 8.35 4.30
C LEU A 43 -3.33 9.15 3.91
N PHE A 44 -2.25 8.45 3.55
CA PHE A 44 -1.01 9.10 3.10
C PHE A 44 -1.23 9.90 1.80
N GLY A 45 -1.98 9.35 0.84
CA GLY A 45 -2.36 10.04 -0.38
C GLY A 45 -3.13 11.33 -0.10
N ILE A 46 -4.11 11.30 0.81
CA ILE A 46 -4.86 12.50 1.22
C ILE A 46 -3.93 13.55 1.85
N MET A 47 -3.02 13.14 2.73
CA MET A 47 -2.03 14.06 3.31
C MET A 47 -1.17 14.73 2.23
N LEU A 48 -0.67 13.96 1.24
CA LEU A 48 0.09 14.52 0.13
C LEU A 48 -0.73 15.48 -0.74
N VAL A 49 -2.02 15.21 -0.97
CA VAL A 49 -2.91 16.15 -1.68
C VAL A 49 -2.99 17.47 -0.92
N ILE A 50 -3.25 17.42 0.38
CA ILE A 50 -3.37 18.61 1.24
C ILE A 50 -2.05 19.38 1.22
N THR A 51 -0.92 18.70 1.45
CA THR A 51 0.42 19.32 1.42
C THR A 51 0.73 19.92 0.05
N GLY A 52 0.37 19.25 -1.05
CA GLY A 52 0.58 19.74 -2.40
C GLY A 52 -0.21 21.00 -2.71
N ILE A 53 -1.50 21.02 -2.37
CA ILE A 53 -2.36 22.21 -2.50
C ILE A 53 -1.80 23.36 -1.66
N LEU A 54 -1.44 23.07 -0.41
CA LEU A 54 -0.93 24.09 0.51
C LEU A 54 0.41 24.66 0.03
N ASN A 55 1.31 23.81 -0.49
CA ASN A 55 2.58 24.24 -1.07
C ASN A 55 2.41 25.06 -2.35
N MET A 56 1.42 24.76 -3.20
CA MET A 56 1.10 25.59 -4.37
C MET A 56 0.64 27.00 -3.98
N ILE A 57 -0.09 27.12 -2.86
CA ILE A 57 -0.64 28.40 -2.39
C ILE A 57 0.39 29.21 -1.60
N LEU A 58 1.16 28.58 -0.71
CA LEU A 58 2.00 29.27 0.28
C LEU A 58 3.47 29.42 -0.12
N VAL A 59 4.02 28.49 -0.92
CA VAL A 59 5.47 28.40 -1.13
C VAL A 59 5.80 28.53 -2.61
N HIS A 60 5.66 27.44 -3.37
CA HIS A 60 6.03 27.37 -4.78
C HIS A 60 5.15 26.37 -5.52
N MET A 61 4.79 26.73 -6.77
CA MET A 61 3.93 25.91 -7.61
C MET A 61 4.58 24.57 -7.99
N VAL A 62 5.91 24.54 -8.18
CA VAL A 62 6.64 23.37 -8.69
C VAL A 62 6.63 22.19 -7.72
N PRO A 63 7.05 22.32 -6.43
CA PRO A 63 6.93 21.22 -5.48
C PRO A 63 5.47 20.81 -5.28
N GLY A 64 4.55 21.76 -5.18
CA GLY A 64 3.14 21.50 -4.95
C GLY A 64 2.48 20.60 -6.01
N VAL A 65 2.79 20.82 -7.29
CA VAL A 65 2.34 19.94 -8.39
C VAL A 65 2.97 18.54 -8.28
N ALA A 66 4.23 18.43 -7.84
CA ALA A 66 4.88 17.13 -7.63
C ALA A 66 4.20 16.33 -6.49
N TYR A 67 3.87 16.96 -5.36
CA TYR A 67 3.09 16.33 -4.28
C TYR A 67 1.72 15.83 -4.78
N LEU A 68 1.03 16.63 -5.60
CA LEU A 68 -0.25 16.24 -6.19
C LEU A 68 -0.12 15.02 -7.12
N LEU A 69 0.81 15.04 -8.07
CA LEU A 69 1.02 13.90 -8.98
C LEU A 69 1.39 12.62 -8.23
N ILE A 70 2.23 12.74 -7.21
CA ILE A 70 2.65 11.58 -6.42
C ILE A 70 1.51 11.08 -5.53
N SER A 71 0.65 11.96 -5.01
CA SER A 71 -0.51 11.54 -4.21
C SER A 71 -1.42 10.55 -4.95
N LEU A 72 -1.57 10.71 -6.28
CA LEU A 72 -2.36 9.80 -7.10
C LEU A 72 -1.82 8.37 -7.02
N ILE A 73 -0.51 8.17 -6.92
CA ILE A 73 0.13 6.84 -6.87
C ILE A 73 -0.23 6.07 -5.58
N TYR A 74 -0.58 6.78 -4.51
CA TYR A 74 -0.95 6.15 -3.24
C TYR A 74 -2.42 5.72 -3.18
N PHE A 75 -3.27 6.20 -4.09
CA PHE A 75 -4.66 5.78 -4.12
C PHE A 75 -4.83 4.38 -4.74
N PRO A 76 -5.66 3.51 -4.13
CA PRO A 76 -5.93 2.18 -4.67
C PRO A 76 -6.61 2.24 -6.06
N PHE A 77 -7.36 3.30 -6.35
CA PHE A 77 -7.98 3.55 -7.64
C PHE A 77 -6.95 3.65 -8.76
N THR A 78 -5.83 4.34 -8.52
CA THR A 78 -4.76 4.53 -9.50
C THR A 78 -4.07 3.20 -9.81
N ASN A 79 -3.84 2.36 -8.80
CA ASN A 79 -3.33 1.01 -9.02
C ASN A 79 -4.29 0.16 -9.86
N ALA A 80 -5.60 0.24 -9.62
CA ALA A 80 -6.59 -0.47 -10.42
C ALA A 80 -6.67 0.05 -11.86
N PHE A 81 -6.56 1.37 -12.05
CA PHE A 81 -6.54 2.01 -13.36
C PHE A 81 -5.28 1.65 -14.16
N LEU A 82 -4.11 1.71 -13.51
CA LEU A 82 -2.84 1.35 -14.13
C LEU A 82 -2.80 -0.13 -14.51
N ASN A 83 -3.27 -1.02 -13.62
CA ASN A 83 -3.34 -2.44 -13.92
C ASN A 83 -4.26 -2.75 -15.12
N ARG A 84 -5.35 -1.99 -15.31
CA ARG A 84 -6.23 -2.15 -16.47
C ARG A 84 -5.61 -1.65 -17.78
N HIS A 85 -4.79 -0.61 -17.74
CA HIS A 85 -4.21 -0.01 -18.94
C HIS A 85 -2.82 -0.53 -19.32
N THR A 86 -1.96 -0.82 -18.34
CA THR A 86 -0.58 -1.26 -18.57
C THR A 86 -0.35 -2.72 -18.18
N GLY A 87 -1.32 -3.38 -17.54
CA GLY A 87 -1.16 -4.74 -17.02
C GLY A 87 -0.21 -4.85 -15.82
N HIS A 88 0.30 -3.73 -15.33
CA HIS A 88 1.29 -3.67 -14.25
C HIS A 88 0.74 -2.85 -13.08
N SER A 89 0.90 -3.40 -11.87
CA SER A 89 0.66 -2.66 -10.62
C SER A 89 1.93 -1.93 -10.20
N ILE A 90 1.79 -0.75 -9.62
CA ILE A 90 2.95 0.01 -9.11
C ILE A 90 3.56 -0.79 -7.95
N PRO A 91 4.84 -1.20 -8.05
CA PRO A 91 5.49 -1.96 -7.00
C PRO A 91 5.65 -1.08 -5.75
N ASP A 92 5.52 -1.68 -4.56
CA ASP A 92 5.58 -0.92 -3.31
C ASP A 92 6.95 -0.25 -3.10
N ILE A 93 8.02 -0.83 -3.66
CA ILE A 93 9.37 -0.23 -3.69
C ILE A 93 9.35 1.14 -4.37
N LEU A 94 8.61 1.30 -5.47
CA LEU A 94 8.55 2.56 -6.19
C LEU A 94 7.83 3.63 -5.36
N LYS A 95 6.80 3.25 -4.60
CA LYS A 95 6.13 4.17 -3.66
C LYS A 95 7.09 4.64 -2.56
N ILE A 96 7.91 3.74 -2.02
CA ILE A 96 8.92 4.11 -1.00
C ILE A 96 9.95 5.08 -1.60
N LEU A 97 10.45 4.80 -2.80
CA LEU A 97 11.40 5.68 -3.47
C LEU A 97 10.81 7.08 -3.71
N LEU A 98 9.55 7.16 -4.13
CA LEU A 98 8.84 8.43 -4.30
C LEU A 98 8.69 9.20 -2.98
N ALA A 99 8.40 8.51 -1.87
CA ALA A 99 8.36 9.15 -0.55
C ALA A 99 9.71 9.74 -0.15
N ILE A 100 10.80 9.02 -0.42
CA ILE A 100 12.17 9.49 -0.14
C ILE A 100 12.49 10.73 -0.98
N ILE A 101 12.20 10.70 -2.29
CA ILE A 101 12.42 11.85 -3.18
C ILE A 101 11.62 13.07 -2.71
N LEU A 102 10.36 12.88 -2.30
CA LEU A 102 9.53 13.94 -1.71
C LEU A 102 10.15 14.50 -0.44
N PHE A 103 10.65 13.63 0.44
CA PHE A 103 11.31 14.06 1.67
C PHE A 103 12.53 14.94 1.37
N PHE A 104 13.37 14.52 0.41
CA PHE A 104 14.50 15.34 -0.06
C PHE A 104 14.05 16.65 -0.68
N PHE A 105 12.95 16.68 -1.44
CA PHE A 105 12.39 17.94 -1.95
C PHE A 105 11.97 18.88 -0.82
N THR A 106 11.34 18.35 0.23
CA THR A 106 10.92 19.14 1.39
C THR A 106 12.12 19.73 2.12
N LEU A 107 13.18 18.94 2.31
CA LEU A 107 14.43 19.41 2.92
C LEU A 107 15.19 20.41 2.03
N GLY A 108 15.29 20.12 0.74
CA GLY A 108 16.00 20.97 -0.22
C GLY A 108 15.33 22.32 -0.45
N VAL A 109 13.99 22.38 -0.43
CA VAL A 109 13.26 23.66 -0.50
C VAL A 109 13.44 24.46 0.80
N SER A 110 13.59 23.80 1.95
CA SER A 110 13.88 24.49 3.22
C SER A 110 15.25 25.17 3.19
N ASP A 111 16.27 24.50 2.65
CA ASP A 111 17.63 25.04 2.54
C ASP A 111 17.72 26.15 1.47
N LEU A 112 16.97 26.02 0.37
CA LEU A 112 16.84 27.07 -0.64
C LEU A 112 16.12 28.33 -0.11
N GLY A 113 15.18 28.15 0.81
CA GLY A 113 14.49 29.25 1.49
C GLY A 113 15.40 30.09 2.37
N ASP A 114 16.32 29.45 3.10
CA ASP A 114 17.31 30.14 3.95
C ASP A 114 18.43 30.82 3.13
N MET A 115 18.70 30.35 1.91
CA MET A 115 19.74 30.92 1.04
C MET A 115 19.28 32.11 0.20
N LEU A 116 17.96 32.33 0.08
CA LEU A 116 17.35 33.42 -0.72
C LEU A 116 16.94 34.65 0.11
N VAL A 117 17.18 34.64 1.44
CA VAL A 117 16.93 35.77 2.35
C VAL A 117 18.23 36.48 2.70
#